data_AF-A0A7S2FCD5-F1
#
_entry.id   AF-A0A7S2FCD5-F1
#
_cell.length_a   1.000
_cell.length_b   1.000
_cell.length_c   1.000
_cell.angle_alpha   90.00
_cell.angle_beta   90.00
_cell.angle_gamma   90.00
#
_symmetry.space_group_name_H-M   'P 1'
#
loop_
_entity.id
_entity.type
_entity.pdbx_description
1 polymer ?
#
loop_
_entity_poly.entity_id
_entity_poly.type
_entity_poly.pdbx_seq_one_letter_code
_entity_poly.pdbx_strand_id
1 'polypeptide(L)'
;IPDLDMRRHNDYPYEWAAVQREVMDDFFGEGSDGGFFFSRSASKNSPSAAMMFWQGDQGAGWGKKDGFPSALVGITTSGLSGHTLTHSDTGGYNQLYFPPFLFWNRTKELLLRWSEASVFSSMLRTHEGASPSSSAQVYDDDVIDQFAIYSHLFASMLQYRKELMKEAHERGWPLVRHLWLHFPDDLQVRDVATTFMFGPDLLVSPVLKPKVDRWTVYLPRGTWMHIWSKANITSSGEEHTVPAPVGE
;
A
#
# COMPACT_ATOMS: atom_id res chain seq x y z
N ILE A 1 -18.44 -12.41 30.40
CA ILE A 1 -16.98 -12.32 30.15
C ILE A 1 -16.42 -11.52 31.32
N PRO A 2 -15.84 -12.17 32.34
CA PRO A 2 -15.35 -11.45 33.52
C PRO A 2 -14.07 -10.68 33.15
N ASP A 3 -14.02 -9.42 33.59
CA ASP A 3 -12.86 -8.53 33.69
C ASP A 3 -11.82 -8.59 32.56
N LEU A 4 -12.24 -8.19 31.34
CA LEU A 4 -11.27 -7.64 30.39
C LEU A 4 -10.70 -6.36 31.00
N ASP A 5 -9.43 -6.41 31.42
CA ASP A 5 -8.71 -5.21 31.83
C ASP A 5 -8.58 -4.29 30.62
N MET A 6 -9.48 -3.30 30.55
CA MET A 6 -9.54 -2.32 29.46
C MET A 6 -8.22 -1.58 29.26
N ARG A 7 -7.34 -1.53 30.28
CA ARG A 7 -6.01 -0.93 30.15
C ARG A 7 -5.11 -1.69 29.17
N ARG A 8 -5.32 -3.01 29.01
CA ARG A 8 -4.51 -3.87 28.14
C ARG A 8 -5.06 -4.04 26.73
N HIS A 9 -6.27 -3.53 26.44
CA HIS A 9 -6.89 -3.68 25.12
C HIS A 9 -5.98 -3.18 23.99
N ASN A 10 -5.37 -2.00 24.18
CA ASN A 10 -4.45 -1.42 23.21
C ASN A 10 -3.03 -1.97 23.31
N ASP A 11 -2.69 -2.73 24.35
CA ASP A 11 -1.38 -3.39 24.46
C ASP A 11 -1.37 -4.73 23.69
N TYR A 12 -2.54 -5.37 23.58
CA TYR A 12 -2.70 -6.67 22.94
C TYR A 12 -2.06 -6.79 21.54
N PRO A 13 -2.19 -5.82 20.61
CA PRO A 13 -1.55 -5.92 19.30
C PRO A 13 -0.02 -6.03 19.37
N TYR A 14 0.62 -5.36 20.34
CA TYR A 14 2.06 -5.49 20.55
C TYR A 14 2.39 -6.85 21.18
N GLU A 15 1.67 -7.26 22.23
CA GLU A 15 1.90 -8.55 22.89
C GLU A 15 1.77 -9.71 21.90
N TRP A 16 0.77 -9.66 21.01
CA TRP A 16 0.58 -10.67 19.96
C TRP A 16 1.71 -10.66 18.92
N ALA A 17 2.22 -9.48 18.52
CA ALA A 17 3.35 -9.40 17.61
C ALA A 17 4.65 -9.89 18.27
N ALA A 18 4.84 -9.63 19.57
CA ALA A 18 6.00 -10.09 20.34
C ALA A 18 6.05 -11.62 20.42
N VAL A 19 4.93 -12.28 20.70
CA VAL A 19 4.83 -13.75 20.69
C VAL A 19 5.16 -14.33 19.33
N GLN A 20 4.61 -13.76 18.25
CA GLN A 20 4.94 -14.22 16.89
C GLN A 20 6.42 -14.03 16.56
N ARG A 21 7.03 -12.93 17.02
CA ARG A 21 8.46 -12.68 16.83
C ARG A 21 9.33 -13.70 17.56
N GLU A 22 9.03 -13.99 18.82
CA GLU A 22 9.71 -15.04 19.62
C GLU A 22 9.63 -16.40 18.91
N VAL A 23 8.44 -16.78 18.42
CA VAL A 23 8.29 -18.03 17.65
C VAL A 23 9.13 -18.02 16.38
N MET A 24 9.20 -16.92 15.64
CA MET A 24 10.04 -16.85 14.44
C MET A 24 11.53 -16.99 14.79
N ASP A 25 11.98 -16.29 15.83
CA ASP A 25 13.39 -16.31 16.27
C ASP A 25 13.77 -17.71 16.81
N ASP A 26 12.87 -18.42 17.52
CA ASP A 26 13.09 -19.78 18.01
C ASP A 26 13.18 -20.82 16.87
N PHE A 27 12.31 -20.72 15.86
CA PHE A 27 12.25 -21.70 14.76
C PHE A 27 13.33 -21.47 13.69
N PHE A 28 13.62 -20.21 13.36
CA PHE A 28 14.50 -19.86 12.24
C PHE A 28 15.85 -19.29 12.69
N GLY A 29 16.01 -18.93 13.96
CA GLY A 29 17.15 -18.20 14.51
C GLY A 29 16.92 -16.68 14.50
N GLU A 30 17.41 -16.00 15.55
CA GLU A 30 17.30 -14.55 15.66
C GLU A 30 17.94 -13.85 14.44
N GLY A 31 17.18 -12.96 13.80
CA GLY A 31 17.64 -12.21 12.63
C GLY A 31 17.71 -13.02 11.32
N SER A 32 17.21 -14.25 11.33
CA SER A 32 17.09 -15.10 10.13
C SER A 32 16.04 -14.58 9.14
N ASP A 33 16.27 -14.84 7.86
CA ASP A 33 15.30 -14.59 6.77
C ASP A 33 14.43 -15.83 6.46
N GLY A 34 14.51 -16.88 7.29
CA GLY A 34 13.79 -18.14 7.10
C GLY A 34 12.26 -18.07 7.27
N GLY A 35 11.75 -17.02 7.92
CA GLY A 35 10.31 -16.82 8.13
C GLY A 35 9.95 -15.36 8.36
N PHE A 36 8.72 -14.99 8.02
CA PHE A 36 8.17 -13.66 8.34
C PHE A 36 6.67 -13.71 8.58
N PHE A 37 6.14 -12.69 9.24
CA PHE A 37 4.70 -12.48 9.42
C PHE A 37 4.34 -11.00 9.20
N PHE A 38 3.05 -10.73 9.01
CA PHE A 38 2.52 -9.38 8.92
C PHE A 38 1.31 -9.19 9.84
N SER A 39 1.12 -7.99 10.38
CA SER A 39 0.03 -7.63 11.31
C SER A 39 -0.82 -6.46 10.79
N ARG A 40 -2.14 -6.50 11.02
CA ARG A 40 -3.04 -5.37 10.73
C ARG A 40 -3.26 -4.48 11.93
N SER A 41 -3.04 -5.02 13.12
CA SER A 41 -3.23 -4.34 14.38
C SER A 41 -1.88 -3.96 14.95
N ALA A 42 -1.82 -2.77 15.52
CA ALA A 42 -0.61 -2.22 16.10
C ALA A 42 -0.94 -1.34 17.30
N SER A 43 0.05 -1.17 18.18
CA SER A 43 0.11 -0.16 19.21
C SER A 43 1.48 0.50 19.19
N LYS A 44 1.75 1.38 20.17
CA LYS A 44 2.97 2.20 20.23
C LYS A 44 4.27 1.41 19.99
N ASN A 45 4.38 0.19 20.53
CA ASN A 45 5.60 -0.61 20.46
C ASN A 45 5.57 -1.70 19.37
N SER A 46 4.45 -1.89 18.68
CA SER A 46 4.33 -2.93 17.63
C SER A 46 5.42 -2.85 16.55
N PRO A 47 5.91 -1.68 16.10
CA PRO A 47 7.00 -1.62 15.12
C PRO A 47 8.31 -2.30 15.56
N SER A 48 8.54 -2.51 16.87
CA SER A 48 9.74 -3.20 17.35
C SER A 48 9.62 -4.73 17.27
N ALA A 49 8.41 -5.27 17.13
CA ALA A 49 8.15 -6.71 17.15
C ALA A 49 7.63 -7.24 15.80
N ALA A 50 6.67 -6.54 15.20
CA ALA A 50 6.09 -6.93 13.91
C ALA A 50 7.11 -6.77 12.78
N MET A 51 7.19 -7.75 11.89
CA MET A 51 8.12 -7.73 10.75
C MET A 51 7.57 -6.95 9.55
N MET A 52 6.26 -6.84 9.41
CA MET A 52 5.58 -6.05 8.38
C MET A 52 4.13 -5.74 8.81
N PHE A 53 3.54 -4.71 8.22
CA PHE A 53 2.12 -4.38 8.41
C PHE A 53 1.31 -4.52 7.12
N TRP A 54 0.00 -4.68 7.27
CA TRP A 54 -0.94 -4.48 6.18
C TRP A 54 -2.14 -3.65 6.64
N GLN A 55 -2.80 -2.98 5.71
CA GLN A 55 -3.87 -2.03 6.02
C GLN A 55 -5.21 -2.66 6.46
N GLY A 56 -5.26 -3.97 6.71
CA GLY A 56 -6.50 -4.64 7.07
C GLY A 56 -7.46 -4.76 5.88
N ASP A 57 -8.74 -4.82 6.21
CA ASP A 57 -9.78 -5.35 5.32
C ASP A 57 -10.52 -4.19 4.63
N GLN A 58 -9.99 -3.67 3.52
CA GLN A 58 -10.71 -2.68 2.73
C GLN A 58 -11.90 -3.30 1.99
N GLY A 59 -12.98 -2.55 1.83
CA GLY A 59 -13.99 -2.78 0.80
C GLY A 59 -13.39 -2.84 -0.61
N ALA A 60 -13.86 -3.81 -1.40
CA ALA A 60 -13.46 -4.00 -2.79
C ALA A 60 -14.06 -2.92 -3.72
N GLY A 61 -13.68 -1.66 -3.54
CA GLY A 61 -14.18 -0.54 -4.35
C GLY A 61 -13.38 0.75 -4.24
N TRP A 62 -13.96 1.83 -4.76
CA TRP A 62 -13.33 3.15 -4.93
C TRP A 62 -13.64 4.14 -3.79
N GLY A 63 -14.27 3.66 -2.71
CA GLY A 63 -14.73 4.50 -1.61
C GLY A 63 -13.59 5.16 -0.86
N LYS A 64 -13.70 6.46 -0.54
CA LYS A 64 -12.65 7.20 0.17
C LYS A 64 -12.36 6.69 1.60
N LYS A 65 -13.37 6.10 2.25
CA LYS A 65 -13.31 5.73 3.68
C LYS A 65 -12.98 4.26 3.93
N ASP A 66 -13.15 3.42 2.92
CA ASP A 66 -13.01 1.96 3.06
C ASP A 66 -12.55 1.27 1.76
N GLY A 67 -12.32 2.01 0.68
CA GLY A 67 -11.87 1.45 -0.61
C GLY A 67 -10.40 1.68 -0.86
N PHE A 68 -10.01 1.57 -2.13
CA PHE A 68 -8.65 1.76 -2.60
C PHE A 68 -7.97 3.05 -2.08
N PRO A 69 -8.62 4.25 -2.09
CA PRO A 69 -8.01 5.44 -1.51
C PRO A 69 -7.65 5.31 -0.03
N SER A 70 -8.47 4.61 0.76
CA SER A 70 -8.26 4.48 2.21
C SER A 70 -7.03 3.63 2.54
N ALA A 71 -6.74 2.60 1.74
CA ALA A 71 -5.52 1.82 1.87
C ALA A 71 -4.27 2.67 1.63
N LEU A 72 -4.29 3.55 0.62
CA LEU A 72 -3.16 4.45 0.33
C LEU A 72 -2.93 5.44 1.47
N VAL A 73 -4.00 6.04 2.00
CA VAL A 73 -3.91 6.92 3.18
C VAL A 73 -3.35 6.17 4.38
N GLY A 74 -3.80 4.95 4.63
CA GLY A 74 -3.29 4.10 5.70
C GLY A 74 -1.80 3.78 5.53
N ILE A 75 -1.38 3.42 4.32
CA ILE A 75 0.03 3.17 3.98
C ILE A 75 0.89 4.40 4.25
N THR A 76 0.51 5.57 3.73
CA THR A 76 1.33 6.80 3.84
C THR A 76 1.38 7.35 5.26
N THR A 77 0.26 7.33 5.98
CA THR A 77 0.18 7.86 7.35
C THR A 77 0.80 6.92 8.38
N SER A 78 0.63 5.60 8.23
CA SER A 78 1.24 4.63 9.15
C SER A 78 2.77 4.64 9.09
N GLY A 79 3.36 4.99 7.93
CA GLY A 79 4.80 5.21 7.80
C GLY A 79 5.33 6.29 8.76
N LEU A 80 4.56 7.35 9.04
CA LEU A 80 4.92 8.38 10.02
C LEU A 80 4.92 7.85 11.46
N SER A 81 4.19 6.77 11.71
CA SER A 81 4.09 6.08 13.00
C SER A 81 5.08 4.91 13.13
N GLY A 82 6.06 4.80 12.24
CA GLY A 82 7.09 3.76 12.27
C GLY A 82 6.72 2.45 11.58
N HIS A 83 5.59 2.39 10.85
CA HIS A 83 5.26 1.23 10.02
C HIS A 83 6.02 1.31 8.69
N THR A 84 7.34 1.04 8.75
CA THR A 84 8.23 1.29 7.62
C THR A 84 8.02 0.31 6.46
N LEU A 85 7.56 -0.90 6.76
CA LEU A 85 7.18 -1.94 5.80
C LEU A 85 5.67 -2.18 5.87
N THR A 86 4.95 -1.70 4.85
CA THR A 86 3.49 -1.85 4.76
C THR A 86 3.02 -2.10 3.33
N HIS A 87 1.91 -2.83 3.23
CA HIS A 87 1.18 -3.12 1.99
C HIS A 87 -0.34 -3.18 2.24
N SER A 88 -1.12 -3.52 1.22
CA SER A 88 -2.57 -3.78 1.33
C SER A 88 -2.96 -5.02 0.54
N ASP A 89 -4.16 -5.55 0.75
CA ASP A 89 -4.74 -6.55 -0.15
C ASP A 89 -4.97 -5.94 -1.53
N THR A 90 -4.25 -6.42 -2.54
CA THR A 90 -4.40 -5.91 -3.91
C THR A 90 -5.83 -6.20 -4.41
N GLY A 91 -6.61 -5.13 -4.62
CA GLY A 91 -8.04 -5.22 -4.99
C GLY A 91 -9.02 -5.21 -3.81
N GLY A 92 -8.56 -5.03 -2.57
CA GLY A 92 -9.38 -5.03 -1.36
C GLY A 92 -9.76 -6.44 -0.88
N TYR A 93 -10.54 -6.54 0.19
CA TYR A 93 -10.92 -7.81 0.82
C TYR A 93 -12.45 -7.95 0.94
N ASN A 94 -13.12 -6.95 1.50
CA ASN A 94 -14.54 -7.01 1.85
C ASN A 94 -15.43 -6.82 0.63
N GLN A 95 -16.22 -7.83 0.29
CA GLN A 95 -17.36 -7.73 -0.61
C GLN A 95 -18.65 -7.66 0.21
N LEU A 96 -19.63 -6.88 -0.26
CA LEU A 96 -20.94 -6.79 0.38
C LEU A 96 -21.98 -7.40 -0.55
N TYR A 97 -22.55 -8.53 -0.10
CA TYR A 97 -23.55 -9.29 -0.83
C TYR A 97 -24.81 -9.42 0.02
N PHE A 98 -25.79 -8.53 -0.22
CA PHE A 98 -27.09 -8.53 0.44
C PHE A 98 -28.21 -8.58 -0.60
N PRO A 99 -28.50 -9.75 -1.18
CA PRO A 99 -29.55 -9.87 -2.18
C PRO A 99 -30.93 -9.57 -1.58
N PRO A 100 -31.85 -8.94 -2.33
CA PRO A 100 -31.69 -8.37 -3.68
C PRO A 100 -31.15 -6.92 -3.71
N PHE A 101 -30.69 -6.37 -2.58
CA PHE A 101 -30.52 -4.92 -2.39
C PHE A 101 -29.12 -4.37 -2.66
N LEU A 102 -28.07 -5.15 -2.40
CA LEU A 102 -26.68 -4.70 -2.57
C LEU A 102 -25.79 -5.82 -3.12
N PHE A 103 -25.10 -5.51 -4.21
CA PHE A 103 -24.09 -6.35 -4.84
C PHE A 103 -22.85 -5.51 -5.06
N TRP A 104 -21.90 -5.61 -4.14
CA TRP A 104 -20.63 -4.90 -4.20
C TRP A 104 -19.48 -5.91 -4.26
N ASN A 105 -18.78 -5.91 -5.38
CA ASN A 105 -17.76 -6.91 -5.70
C ASN A 105 -16.56 -6.23 -6.37
N ARG A 106 -15.41 -6.90 -6.32
CA ARG A 106 -14.19 -6.42 -6.99
C ARG A 106 -14.35 -6.48 -8.50
N THR A 107 -14.13 -5.36 -9.18
CA THR A 107 -14.07 -5.32 -10.66
C THR A 107 -12.64 -5.57 -11.14
N LYS A 108 -12.49 -5.99 -12.41
CA LYS A 108 -11.19 -6.17 -13.06
C LYS A 108 -10.37 -4.88 -13.09
N GLU A 109 -11.01 -3.78 -13.46
CA GLU A 109 -10.36 -2.46 -13.45
C GLU A 109 -9.86 -2.08 -12.06
N LEU A 110 -10.65 -2.28 -11.01
CA LEU A 110 -10.21 -2.00 -9.64
C LEU A 110 -9.00 -2.85 -9.26
N LEU A 111 -9.03 -4.15 -9.58
CA LEU A 111 -7.93 -5.07 -9.31
C LEU A 111 -6.64 -4.62 -10.02
N LEU A 112 -6.71 -4.25 -11.29
CA LEU A 112 -5.55 -3.79 -12.07
C LEU A 112 -5.02 -2.44 -11.55
N ARG A 113 -5.89 -1.45 -11.30
CA ARG A 113 -5.48 -0.15 -10.75
C ARG A 113 -4.87 -0.25 -9.35
N TRP A 114 -5.38 -1.16 -8.52
CA TRP A 114 -4.78 -1.43 -7.21
C TRP A 114 -3.45 -2.17 -7.35
N SER A 115 -3.31 -3.03 -8.35
CA SER A 115 -2.05 -3.72 -8.65
C SER A 115 -0.96 -2.72 -9.06
N GLU A 116 -1.26 -1.74 -9.92
CA GLU A 116 -0.35 -0.65 -10.30
C GLU A 116 0.26 0.04 -9.08
N ALA A 117 -0.57 0.41 -8.10
CA ALA A 117 -0.07 1.04 -6.87
C ALA A 117 0.70 0.07 -5.97
N SER A 118 0.26 -1.19 -5.89
CA SER A 118 0.84 -2.20 -5.00
C SER A 118 2.27 -2.59 -5.39
N VAL A 119 2.63 -2.44 -6.67
CA VAL A 119 4.02 -2.55 -7.16
C VAL A 119 4.98 -1.62 -6.38
N PHE A 120 4.49 -0.45 -5.97
CA PHE A 120 5.26 0.55 -5.24
C PHE A 120 5.03 0.48 -3.71
N SER A 121 4.80 -0.72 -3.16
CA SER A 121 4.58 -0.98 -1.72
C SER A 121 5.41 -2.16 -1.22
N SER A 122 5.64 -2.34 0.09
CA SER A 122 6.65 -3.30 0.59
C SER A 122 6.49 -4.74 0.07
N MET A 123 5.27 -5.15 -0.27
CA MET A 123 4.94 -6.46 -0.81
C MET A 123 3.79 -6.35 -1.81
N LEU A 124 3.93 -6.98 -2.98
CA LEU A 124 2.83 -7.21 -3.91
C LEU A 124 2.11 -8.51 -3.52
N ARG A 125 0.99 -8.40 -2.80
CA ARG A 125 0.20 -9.54 -2.35
C ARG A 125 -1.26 -9.41 -2.75
N THR A 126 -1.81 -10.51 -3.25
CA THR A 126 -3.23 -10.63 -3.61
C THR A 126 -4.01 -11.31 -2.49
N HIS A 127 -5.33 -11.26 -2.56
CA HIS A 127 -6.22 -12.00 -1.68
C HIS A 127 -7.53 -12.28 -2.42
N GLU A 128 -8.07 -13.50 -2.35
CA GLU A 128 -9.33 -13.82 -3.05
C GLU A 128 -10.52 -13.01 -2.50
N GLY A 129 -10.49 -12.75 -1.20
CA GLY A 129 -11.42 -11.90 -0.46
C GLY A 129 -12.46 -12.73 0.29
N ALA A 130 -13.48 -12.08 0.83
CA ALA A 130 -14.55 -12.75 1.56
C ALA A 130 -15.53 -13.54 0.66
N SER A 131 -15.62 -13.20 -0.64
CA SER A 131 -16.50 -13.86 -1.61
C SER A 131 -15.82 -14.08 -2.97
N PRO A 132 -14.88 -15.04 -3.06
CA PRO A 132 -14.01 -15.23 -4.22
C PRO A 132 -14.74 -15.40 -5.56
N SER A 133 -15.77 -16.24 -5.60
CA SER A 133 -16.52 -16.60 -6.82
C SER A 133 -17.32 -15.45 -7.44
N SER A 134 -17.49 -14.35 -6.72
CA SER A 134 -18.26 -13.18 -7.14
C SER A 134 -17.38 -12.00 -7.55
N SER A 135 -16.06 -12.14 -7.49
CA SER A 135 -15.09 -11.06 -7.65
C SER A 135 -14.03 -11.40 -8.68
N ALA A 136 -13.53 -10.37 -9.37
CA ALA A 136 -12.38 -10.54 -10.24
C ALA A 136 -11.15 -11.03 -9.46
N GLN A 137 -10.39 -11.94 -10.07
CA GLN A 137 -9.17 -12.52 -9.50
C GLN A 137 -8.00 -12.33 -10.45
N VAL A 138 -6.78 -12.35 -9.92
CA VAL A 138 -5.57 -12.13 -10.73
C VAL A 138 -5.31 -13.25 -11.72
N TYR A 139 -5.93 -14.41 -11.52
CA TYR A 139 -5.84 -15.57 -12.40
C TYR A 139 -6.98 -15.66 -13.43
N ASP A 140 -7.83 -14.63 -13.53
CA ASP A 140 -8.81 -14.53 -14.62
C ASP A 140 -8.09 -14.28 -15.95
N ASP A 141 -8.57 -14.90 -17.04
CA ASP A 141 -7.90 -14.91 -18.36
C ASP A 141 -7.55 -13.52 -18.92
N ASP A 142 -8.36 -12.50 -18.63
CA ASP A 142 -8.17 -11.11 -19.09
C ASP A 142 -7.50 -10.20 -18.05
N VAL A 143 -7.03 -10.76 -16.95
CA VAL A 143 -6.32 -10.05 -15.86
C VAL A 143 -4.88 -10.56 -15.70
N ILE A 144 -4.68 -11.86 -15.88
CA ILE A 144 -3.42 -12.54 -15.56
C ILE A 144 -2.21 -11.99 -16.32
N ASP A 145 -2.36 -11.69 -17.61
CA ASP A 145 -1.26 -11.16 -18.44
C ASP A 145 -0.80 -9.80 -17.93
N GLN A 146 -1.75 -8.93 -17.59
CA GLN A 146 -1.45 -7.60 -17.06
C GLN A 146 -0.86 -7.70 -15.64
N PHE A 147 -1.36 -8.61 -14.80
CA PHE A 147 -0.80 -8.84 -13.46
C PHE A 147 0.62 -9.43 -13.51
N ALA A 148 0.94 -10.25 -14.51
CA ALA A 148 2.29 -10.75 -14.74
C ALA A 148 3.28 -9.60 -15.02
N ILE A 149 2.87 -8.60 -15.84
CA ILE A 149 3.68 -7.39 -16.08
C ILE A 149 3.97 -6.66 -14.77
N TYR A 150 2.96 -6.46 -13.92
CA TYR A 150 3.14 -5.81 -12.61
C TYR A 150 4.06 -6.62 -11.69
N SER A 151 3.95 -7.95 -11.71
CA SER A 151 4.82 -8.84 -10.94
C SER A 151 6.28 -8.76 -11.39
N HIS A 152 6.52 -8.70 -12.71
CA HIS A 152 7.86 -8.47 -13.25
C HIS A 152 8.40 -7.09 -12.92
N LEU A 153 7.56 -6.05 -12.93
CA LEU A 153 7.96 -4.70 -12.52
C LEU A 153 8.30 -4.64 -11.02
N PHE A 154 7.52 -5.30 -10.16
CA PHE A 154 7.84 -5.41 -8.74
C PHE A 154 9.18 -6.13 -8.54
N ALA A 155 9.42 -7.23 -9.25
CA ALA A 155 10.66 -8.01 -9.18
C ALA A 155 11.88 -7.24 -9.71
N SER A 156 11.73 -6.45 -10.77
CA SER A 156 12.84 -5.68 -11.36
C SER A 156 13.35 -4.57 -10.43
N MET A 157 12.53 -4.10 -9.49
CA MET A 157 12.89 -3.11 -8.47
C MET A 157 13.50 -3.71 -7.20
N LEU A 158 13.86 -5.00 -7.19
CA LEU A 158 14.38 -5.69 -5.99
C LEU A 158 15.56 -4.94 -5.34
N GLN A 159 16.54 -4.50 -6.14
CA GLN A 159 17.73 -3.83 -5.60
C GLN A 159 17.38 -2.49 -4.95
N TYR A 160 16.54 -1.68 -5.60
CA TYR A 160 16.05 -0.42 -5.04
C TYR A 160 15.26 -0.67 -3.74
N ARG A 161 14.37 -1.67 -3.72
CA ARG A 161 13.60 -2.03 -2.53
C ARG A 161 14.50 -2.49 -1.38
N LYS A 162 15.59 -3.23 -1.64
CA LYS A 162 16.58 -3.61 -0.62
C LYS A 162 17.28 -2.40 -0.01
N GLU A 163 17.61 -1.40 -0.81
CA GLU A 163 18.19 -0.14 -0.32
C GLU A 163 17.20 0.62 0.57
N LEU A 164 15.92 0.69 0.18
CA LEU A 164 14.89 1.29 1.01
C LEU A 164 14.64 0.51 2.31
N MET A 165 14.67 -0.83 2.27
CA MET A 165 14.55 -1.68 3.46
C MET A 165 15.74 -1.50 4.40
N LYS A 166 16.95 -1.31 3.86
CA LYS A 166 18.13 -0.94 4.65
C LYS A 166 17.94 0.42 5.31
N GLU A 167 17.47 1.42 4.58
CA GLU A 167 17.18 2.75 5.14
C GLU A 167 16.08 2.70 6.22
N ALA A 168 15.05 1.88 6.00
CA ALA A 168 14.00 1.62 6.98
C ALA A 168 14.58 1.03 8.28
N HIS A 169 15.49 0.07 8.17
CA HIS A 169 16.16 -0.54 9.33
C HIS A 169 17.09 0.44 10.07
N GLU A 170 17.94 1.16 9.33
CA GLU A 170 18.97 2.02 9.92
C GLU A 170 18.42 3.36 10.45
N ARG A 171 17.36 3.89 9.82
CA ARG A 171 16.90 5.26 10.07
C ARG A 171 15.41 5.36 10.36
N GLY A 172 14.64 4.28 10.24
CA GLY A 172 13.18 4.31 10.42
C GLY A 172 12.41 4.98 9.28
N TRP A 173 13.02 5.17 8.10
CA TRP A 173 12.33 5.77 6.96
C TRP A 173 11.39 4.75 6.30
N PRO A 174 10.09 5.07 6.11
CA PRO A 174 9.18 4.15 5.44
C PRO A 174 9.52 4.05 3.94
N LEU A 175 9.20 2.89 3.36
CA LEU A 175 9.33 2.68 1.90
C LEU A 175 8.39 3.59 1.13
N VAL A 176 7.14 3.68 1.58
CA VAL A 176 6.12 4.58 1.05
C VAL A 176 6.01 5.79 1.97
N ARG A 177 6.23 6.98 1.40
CA ARG A 177 6.45 8.22 2.14
C ARG A 177 5.42 9.23 1.74
N HIS A 178 4.78 9.84 2.72
CA HIS A 178 3.99 11.04 2.50
C HIS A 178 4.88 12.13 1.88
N LEU A 179 4.37 12.88 0.89
CA LEU A 179 5.14 13.90 0.15
C LEU A 179 5.82 14.91 1.09
N TRP A 180 5.14 15.29 2.18
CA TRP A 180 5.66 16.17 3.23
C TRP A 180 7.05 15.79 3.77
N LEU A 181 7.42 14.50 3.80
CA LEU A 181 8.76 14.08 4.26
C LEU A 181 9.89 14.56 3.33
N HIS A 182 9.60 14.77 2.05
CA HIS A 182 10.55 15.23 1.05
C HIS A 182 10.39 16.72 0.71
N PHE A 183 9.20 17.28 0.93
CA PHE A 183 8.86 18.65 0.58
C PHE A 183 8.24 19.39 1.79
N PRO A 184 8.97 19.56 2.91
CA PRO A 184 8.40 20.08 4.16
C PRO A 184 7.93 21.54 4.07
N ASP A 185 8.53 22.33 3.18
CA ASP A 185 8.21 23.75 2.96
C ASP A 185 7.03 23.98 2.01
N ASP A 186 6.62 22.94 1.28
CA ASP A 186 5.44 23.00 0.41
C ASP A 186 4.19 22.68 1.23
N LEU A 187 3.38 23.69 1.53
CA LEU A 187 2.19 23.48 2.37
C LEU A 187 1.08 22.68 1.66
N GLN A 188 1.06 22.67 0.33
CA GLN A 188 0.00 22.00 -0.44
C GLN A 188 0.09 20.48 -0.28
N VAL A 189 1.30 19.93 -0.13
CA VAL A 189 1.51 18.48 0.00
C VAL A 189 0.86 17.88 1.25
N ARG A 190 0.49 18.70 2.24
CA ARG A 190 -0.18 18.25 3.48
C ARG A 190 -1.59 17.72 3.22
N ASP A 191 -2.25 18.23 2.18
CA ASP A 191 -3.60 17.83 1.80
C ASP A 191 -3.60 16.72 0.73
N VAL A 192 -2.42 16.35 0.22
CA VAL A 192 -2.24 15.32 -0.81
C VAL A 192 -2.13 13.94 -0.17
N ALA A 193 -3.27 13.30 0.07
CA ALA A 193 -3.34 12.09 0.88
C ALA A 193 -2.97 10.79 0.14
N THR A 194 -3.11 10.76 -1.19
CA THR A 194 -3.03 9.52 -1.99
C THR A 194 -1.92 9.49 -3.03
N THR A 195 -1.20 10.59 -3.22
CA THR A 195 0.06 10.63 -3.95
C THR A 195 1.20 10.49 -2.95
N PHE A 196 2.20 9.68 -3.27
CA PHE A 196 3.27 9.35 -2.34
C PHE A 196 4.62 9.26 -3.05
N MET A 197 5.68 9.42 -2.27
CA MET A 197 7.03 9.05 -2.70
C MET A 197 7.27 7.57 -2.37
N PHE A 198 7.80 6.80 -3.32
CA PHE A 198 8.32 5.47 -3.08
C PHE A 198 9.84 5.54 -3.04
N GLY A 199 10.39 5.55 -1.83
CA GLY A 199 11.76 6.01 -1.59
C GLY A 199 11.95 7.49 -1.94
N PRO A 200 13.19 7.97 -2.17
CA PRO A 200 13.44 9.36 -2.53
C PRO A 200 13.20 9.69 -4.01
N ASP A 201 13.15 8.70 -4.90
CA ASP A 201 13.33 8.94 -6.35
C ASP A 201 12.04 8.84 -7.18
N LEU A 202 10.99 8.20 -6.65
CA LEU A 202 9.77 7.91 -7.40
C LEU A 202 8.55 8.56 -6.76
N LEU A 203 7.83 9.39 -7.51
CA LEU A 203 6.52 9.91 -7.12
C LEU A 203 5.43 9.08 -7.81
N VAL A 204 4.51 8.52 -7.02
CA VAL A 204 3.44 7.64 -7.48
C VAL A 204 2.10 8.29 -7.16
N SER A 205 1.25 8.44 -8.16
CA SER A 205 -0.09 9.01 -8.04
C SER A 205 -1.14 8.08 -8.64
N PRO A 206 -1.64 7.09 -7.86
CA PRO A 206 -2.57 6.09 -8.36
C PRO A 206 -3.87 6.68 -8.89
N VAL A 207 -4.44 6.05 -9.93
CA VAL A 207 -5.77 6.35 -10.44
C VAL A 207 -6.82 5.80 -9.47
N LEU A 208 -7.69 6.67 -8.96
CA LEU A 208 -8.66 6.35 -7.90
C LEU A 208 -10.13 6.50 -8.33
N LYS A 209 -10.39 6.46 -9.63
CA LYS A 209 -11.76 6.47 -10.18
C LYS A 209 -11.86 5.46 -11.32
N PRO A 210 -13.02 4.80 -11.49
CA PRO A 210 -13.24 3.89 -12.60
C PRO A 210 -13.40 4.66 -13.92
N LYS A 211 -13.04 4.00 -15.01
CA LYS A 211 -13.19 4.43 -16.41
C LYS A 211 -12.51 5.77 -16.71
N VAL A 212 -11.29 5.95 -16.22
CA VAL A 212 -10.46 7.12 -16.55
C VAL A 212 -9.13 6.68 -17.18
N ASP A 213 -8.69 7.45 -18.16
CA ASP A 213 -7.46 7.28 -18.95
C ASP A 213 -6.51 8.48 -18.80
N ARG A 214 -6.88 9.45 -17.97
CA ARG A 214 -6.09 10.62 -17.60
C ARG A 214 -6.24 10.88 -16.12
N TRP A 215 -5.16 11.28 -15.48
CA TRP A 215 -5.14 11.54 -14.04
C TRP A 215 -4.45 12.87 -13.73
N THR A 216 -5.03 13.61 -12.79
CA THR A 216 -4.46 14.85 -12.28
C THR A 216 -3.59 14.52 -11.07
N VAL A 217 -2.32 14.90 -11.14
CA VAL A 217 -1.31 14.68 -10.11
C VAL A 217 -0.75 16.02 -9.65
N TYR A 218 -0.66 16.22 -8.34
CA TYR A 218 0.13 17.31 -7.78
C TYR A 218 1.62 16.95 -7.87
N LEU A 219 2.40 17.79 -8.53
CA LEU A 219 3.85 17.64 -8.61
C LEU A 219 4.51 18.74 -7.78
N PRO A 220 5.30 18.39 -6.74
CA PRO A 220 6.12 19.36 -6.03
C PRO A 220 7.09 20.06 -6.98
N ARG A 221 7.58 21.23 -6.56
CA ARG A 221 8.53 22.01 -7.35
C ARG A 221 9.75 21.19 -7.74
N GLY A 222 10.09 21.19 -9.03
CA GLY A 222 11.24 20.48 -9.57
C GLY A 222 11.03 20.02 -11.00
N THR A 223 11.92 19.17 -11.48
CA THR A 223 11.80 18.53 -12.80
C THR A 223 11.55 17.04 -12.61
N TRP A 224 10.40 16.59 -13.09
CA TRP A 224 9.96 15.21 -13.01
C TRP A 224 9.97 14.57 -14.40
N MET A 225 10.35 13.31 -14.50
CA MET A 225 10.25 12.54 -15.75
C MET A 225 9.09 11.56 -15.63
N HIS A 226 8.12 11.66 -16.56
CA HIS A 226 7.04 10.69 -16.63
C HIS A 226 7.57 9.33 -17.12
N ILE A 227 7.38 8.26 -16.34
CA ILE A 227 8.11 7.01 -16.51
C ILE A 227 7.81 6.30 -17.85
N TRP A 228 6.60 6.43 -18.39
CA TRP A 228 6.18 5.74 -19.61
C TRP A 228 6.51 6.53 -20.87
N SER A 229 6.10 7.80 -20.91
CA SER A 229 6.34 8.69 -22.06
C SER A 229 7.74 9.27 -22.12
N LYS A 230 8.52 9.20 -21.02
CA LYS A 230 9.84 9.82 -20.85
C LYS A 230 9.82 11.35 -20.99
N ALA A 231 8.65 11.97 -20.98
CA ALA A 231 8.51 13.42 -21.04
C ALA A 231 8.94 14.05 -19.72
N ASN A 232 9.71 15.14 -19.80
CA ASN A 232 10.05 15.96 -18.64
C ASN A 232 8.94 16.98 -18.37
N ILE A 233 8.56 17.11 -17.10
CA ILE A 233 7.59 18.08 -16.59
C ILE A 233 8.31 18.93 -15.56
N THR A 234 8.48 20.22 -15.85
CA THR A 234 8.95 21.18 -14.84
C THR A 234 7.73 21.70 -14.09
N SER A 235 7.69 21.46 -12.78
CA SER A 235 6.63 21.93 -11.90
C SER A 235 7.13 23.07 -11.01
N SER A 236 6.28 24.06 -10.78
CA SER A 236 6.51 25.11 -9.77
C SER A 236 5.85 24.81 -8.41
N GLY A 237 5.18 23.65 -8.29
CA GLY A 237 4.36 23.23 -7.16
C GLY A 237 2.87 23.30 -7.49
N GLU A 238 2.44 22.57 -8.54
CA GLU A 238 1.05 22.61 -9.03
C GLU A 238 0.57 21.26 -9.58
N GLU A 239 -0.72 21.21 -9.93
CA GLU A 239 -1.34 20.05 -10.56
C GLU A 239 -1.05 19.95 -12.06
N HIS A 240 -0.82 18.73 -12.53
CA HIS A 240 -0.62 18.37 -13.93
C HIS A 240 -1.54 17.21 -14.31
N THR A 241 -2.18 17.26 -15.48
CA THR A 241 -3.00 16.14 -15.98
C THR A 241 -2.24 15.35 -17.03
N VAL A 242 -1.93 14.09 -16.72
CA VAL A 242 -1.16 13.18 -17.58
C VAL A 242 -2.03 12.03 -18.11
N PRO A 243 -1.69 11.41 -19.26
CA PRO A 243 -2.25 10.12 -19.63
C PRO A 243 -1.96 9.08 -18.54
N ALA A 244 -2.96 8.26 -18.24
CA ALA A 244 -2.90 7.17 -17.28
C ALA A 244 -3.84 6.04 -17.74
N PRO A 245 -3.63 5.41 -18.91
CA PRO A 245 -4.36 4.19 -19.25
C PRO A 245 -4.05 3.07 -18.24
N VAL A 246 -4.85 2.01 -18.21
CA VAL A 246 -4.53 0.84 -17.36
C VAL A 246 -3.21 0.25 -17.85
N GLY A 247 -2.27 0.02 -16.92
CA GLY A 247 -0.91 -0.43 -17.21
C GLY A 247 0.15 0.65 -17.09
N GLU A 248 -0.24 1.93 -17.02
CA GLU A 248 0.65 3.10 -17.00
C GLU A 248 0.33 4.05 -15.83
#